data_AF-A0A6L5F6N6-F1
#
_entry.id   AF-A0A6L5F6N6-F1
#
_cell.length_a   1.000
_cell.length_b   1.000
_cell.length_c   1.000
_cell.angle_alpha   90.00
_cell.angle_beta   90.00
_cell.angle_gamma   90.00
#
_symmetry.space_group_name_H-M   'P 1'
#
loop_
_entity.id
_entity.type
_entity.pdbx_description
1 polymer ?
#
loop_
_entity_poly.entity_id
_entity_poly.type
_entity_poly.pdbx_seq_one_letter_code
_entity_poly.pdbx_strand_id
1 'polypeptide(L)'
;MRSSSSQLVIPSRSSRRGLLLESPPRRSGSTSSTRLRRDRGSGRNLDRSHLRTIGAGAERICTPVAGLVDTNILIYRFDPRFPEKQTRADELLREGIMDETIVVPHQAIIEFVAAATKPIAGGGQLLSVEEALREAEDLMNQFRVVYPTEGTVRAAFLGVMLYQLSWFDAHLWAYADERGLDTLWTEDFQHGRRYGGVRTIDPFQTSPDH
;
A
#
# COMPACT_ATOMS: atom_id res chain seq x y z
N MET A 1 -48.24 -47.70 9.60
CA MET A 1 -47.33 -47.95 8.46
C MET A 1 -48.10 -47.80 7.16
N ARG A 2 -47.84 -46.72 6.41
CA ARG A 2 -47.85 -46.56 4.95
C ARG A 2 -47.97 -45.06 4.65
N SER A 3 -46.85 -44.51 4.18
CA SER A 3 -46.73 -43.17 3.60
C SER A 3 -47.18 -43.20 2.14
N SER A 4 -47.82 -42.11 1.69
CA SER A 4 -47.91 -41.67 0.29
C SER A 4 -48.19 -40.16 0.35
N SER A 5 -47.20 -39.32 0.01
CA SER A 5 -46.93 -38.79 -1.33
C SER A 5 -47.75 -37.53 -1.63
N SER A 6 -47.10 -36.36 -1.49
CA SER A 6 -47.51 -35.11 -2.13
C SER A 6 -46.30 -34.49 -2.81
N GLN A 7 -46.35 -34.44 -4.14
CA GLN A 7 -45.37 -33.83 -5.03
C GLN A 7 -45.45 -32.30 -4.96
N LEU A 8 -44.29 -31.64 -4.90
CA LEU A 8 -44.16 -30.19 -5.01
C LEU A 8 -43.76 -29.82 -6.45
N VAL A 9 -44.54 -28.94 -7.06
CA VAL A 9 -44.42 -28.47 -8.44
C VAL A 9 -43.40 -27.33 -8.52
N ILE A 10 -42.43 -27.43 -9.43
CA ILE A 10 -41.48 -26.36 -9.78
C ILE A 10 -41.93 -25.72 -11.09
N PRO A 11 -42.08 -24.38 -11.20
CA PRO A 11 -42.24 -23.74 -12.50
C PRO A 11 -40.89 -23.26 -13.07
N SER A 12 -40.68 -23.55 -14.36
CA SER A 12 -39.60 -23.00 -15.19
C SER A 12 -40.11 -21.84 -16.06
N ARG A 13 -39.24 -20.86 -16.36
CA ARG A 13 -39.23 -19.96 -17.55
C ARG A 13 -37.96 -19.09 -17.42
N SER A 14 -36.95 -19.20 -18.28
CA SER A 14 -36.86 -18.72 -19.67
C SER A 14 -37.32 -17.26 -19.88
N SER A 15 -36.37 -16.34 -20.07
CA SER A 15 -36.12 -15.64 -21.33
C SER A 15 -35.45 -14.28 -21.12
N ARG A 16 -34.23 -14.13 -21.66
CA ARG A 16 -33.55 -12.84 -21.87
C ARG A 16 -34.09 -12.18 -23.13
N ARG A 17 -34.44 -10.88 -23.07
CA ARG A 17 -34.19 -9.86 -24.13
C ARG A 17 -34.78 -8.50 -23.74
N GLY A 18 -34.06 -7.43 -24.06
CA GLY A 18 -34.64 -6.08 -24.18
C GLY A 18 -33.74 -4.94 -23.70
N LEU A 19 -32.89 -4.42 -24.57
CA LEU A 19 -32.31 -3.08 -24.46
C LEU A 19 -33.44 -2.03 -24.42
N LEU A 20 -33.29 -0.98 -23.60
CA LEU A 20 -33.55 0.39 -24.05
C LEU A 20 -32.85 1.41 -23.15
N LEU A 21 -32.08 2.29 -23.81
CA LEU A 21 -31.60 3.59 -23.34
C LEU A 21 -32.73 4.38 -22.68
N GLU A 22 -32.49 5.04 -21.55
CA GLU A 22 -32.99 6.39 -21.25
C GLU A 22 -32.12 7.05 -20.14
N SER A 23 -31.65 8.27 -20.42
CA SER A 23 -31.04 9.20 -19.47
C SER A 23 -32.05 10.30 -19.12
N PRO A 24 -32.05 10.86 -17.90
CA PRO A 24 -32.24 12.31 -17.76
C PRO A 24 -31.53 12.91 -16.51
N PRO A 25 -31.60 14.23 -16.26
CA PRO A 25 -31.31 15.34 -17.17
C PRO A 25 -30.24 16.30 -16.60
N ARG A 26 -29.65 17.12 -17.48
CA ARG A 26 -28.89 18.33 -17.11
C ARG A 26 -29.83 19.38 -16.50
N ARG A 27 -29.39 20.04 -15.43
CA ARG A 27 -29.88 21.37 -15.04
C ARG A 27 -28.73 22.37 -15.03
N SER A 28 -28.90 23.40 -15.85
CA SER A 28 -28.11 24.61 -15.93
C SER A 28 -28.73 25.73 -15.10
N GLY A 29 -27.88 26.51 -14.43
CA GLY A 29 -28.02 27.96 -14.25
C GLY A 29 -28.82 28.46 -13.06
N SER A 30 -28.16 29.15 -12.13
CA SER A 30 -28.29 30.61 -12.00
C SER A 30 -27.42 31.17 -10.87
N THR A 31 -26.53 32.06 -11.30
CA THR A 31 -25.88 33.20 -10.63
C THR A 31 -26.30 33.60 -9.21
N SER A 32 -25.30 33.87 -8.37
CA SER A 32 -25.20 35.16 -7.67
C SER A 32 -23.75 35.49 -7.31
N SER A 33 -23.30 36.58 -7.90
CA SER A 33 -22.04 37.26 -7.69
C SER A 33 -22.15 38.28 -6.56
N THR A 34 -21.23 38.25 -5.59
CA THR A 34 -20.97 39.39 -4.70
C THR A 34 -19.48 39.56 -4.44
N ARG A 35 -18.90 40.48 -5.22
CA ARG A 35 -17.82 41.44 -4.94
C ARG A 35 -16.68 41.05 -3.98
N LEU A 36 -15.51 40.91 -4.60
CA LEU A 36 -14.22 41.50 -4.24
C LEU A 36 -14.22 42.52 -3.07
N ARG A 37 -13.43 42.21 -2.05
CA ARG A 37 -12.65 43.21 -1.32
C ARG A 37 -11.19 42.78 -1.27
N ARG A 38 -10.35 43.55 -1.97
CA ARG A 38 -8.91 43.63 -1.78
C ARG A 38 -8.65 44.13 -0.36
N ASP A 39 -7.75 43.48 0.36
CA ASP A 39 -6.92 44.18 1.32
C ASP A 39 -5.45 43.80 1.11
N ARG A 40 -4.61 44.83 1.13
CA ARG A 40 -3.17 44.78 0.86
C ARG A 40 -2.42 44.91 2.18
N GLY A 41 -1.39 44.08 2.32
CA GLY A 41 -0.17 44.45 3.05
C GLY A 41 -0.04 43.84 4.43
N SER A 42 0.92 42.94 4.59
CA SER A 42 2.19 43.30 5.22
C SER A 42 3.06 42.05 5.28
N GLY A 43 4.16 42.07 4.53
CA GLY A 43 5.14 40.99 4.51
C GLY A 43 5.75 40.80 5.89
N ARG A 44 5.72 39.55 6.36
CA ARG A 44 6.62 39.10 7.43
C ARG A 44 7.66 38.21 6.79
N ASN A 45 8.89 38.72 6.81
CA ASN A 45 10.13 37.99 6.58
C ASN A 45 10.08 36.66 7.34
N LEU A 46 10.11 35.55 6.60
CA LEU A 46 10.50 34.27 7.14
C LEU A 46 12.03 34.27 7.20
N ASP A 47 12.53 34.59 8.37
CA ASP A 47 13.94 34.54 8.72
C ASP A 47 14.45 33.11 8.51
N ARG A 48 15.32 32.98 7.49
CA ARG A 48 15.91 31.72 7.05
C ARG A 48 17.32 31.65 7.62
N SER A 49 17.43 31.61 8.94
CA SER A 49 18.70 31.44 9.65
C SER A 49 18.72 30.10 10.40
N HIS A 50 19.12 29.03 9.71
CA HIS A 50 19.69 27.83 10.33
C HIS A 50 20.57 27.10 9.30
N LEU A 51 21.67 27.75 8.90
CA LEU A 51 22.84 27.05 8.39
C LEU A 51 23.57 26.48 9.60
N ARG A 52 23.40 25.19 9.87
CA ARG A 52 24.24 24.48 10.83
C ARG A 52 25.57 24.14 10.15
N THR A 53 26.61 24.78 10.66
CA THR A 53 28.02 24.42 10.52
C THR A 53 28.23 22.92 10.69
N ILE A 54 28.80 22.27 9.68
CA ILE A 54 29.25 20.87 9.75
C ILE A 54 30.59 20.87 10.49
N GLY A 55 30.55 20.56 11.78
CA GLY A 55 31.72 20.19 12.57
C GLY A 55 31.95 18.68 12.48
N ALA A 56 33.18 18.30 12.18
CA ALA A 56 33.65 16.92 12.09
C ALA A 56 33.57 16.17 13.44
N GLY A 57 33.34 14.85 13.36
CA GLY A 57 33.58 13.91 14.45
C GLY A 57 32.35 13.52 15.26
N ALA A 58 31.57 12.56 14.77
CA ALA A 58 30.75 11.70 15.62
C ALA A 58 30.65 10.34 14.94
N GLU A 59 31.05 9.31 15.69
CA GLU A 59 30.95 7.90 15.35
C GLU A 59 29.58 7.61 14.73
N ARG A 60 29.56 6.91 13.59
CA ARG A 60 28.30 6.43 13.02
C ARG A 60 27.73 5.39 13.98
N ILE A 61 26.87 5.84 14.89
CA ILE A 61 25.83 4.99 15.43
C ILE A 61 24.92 4.73 14.24
N CYS A 62 25.23 3.69 13.47
CA CYS A 62 24.33 3.13 12.48
C CYS A 62 23.22 2.44 13.26
N THR A 63 22.31 3.23 13.85
CA THR A 63 20.98 2.70 14.14
C THR A 63 20.46 2.25 12.78
N PRO A 64 20.20 0.95 12.59
CA PRO A 64 19.77 0.49 11.29
C PRO A 64 18.44 1.18 10.98
N VAL A 65 18.40 1.88 9.85
CA VAL A 65 17.25 2.72 9.51
C VAL A 65 16.14 1.78 9.07
N ALA A 66 15.01 1.85 9.75
CA ALA A 66 13.89 0.97 9.43
C ALA A 66 13.33 1.29 8.03
N GLY A 67 13.02 0.26 7.26
CA GLY A 67 12.39 0.33 5.94
C GLY A 67 10.93 -0.13 5.99
N LEU A 68 10.11 0.42 5.10
CA LEU A 68 8.74 -0.04 4.89
C LEU A 68 8.74 -1.24 3.93
N VAL A 69 7.94 -2.26 4.22
CA VAL A 69 7.76 -3.43 3.34
C VAL A 69 6.41 -3.39 2.65
N ASP A 70 6.42 -3.64 1.34
CA ASP A 70 5.24 -3.78 0.49
C ASP A 70 4.58 -5.17 0.63
N THR A 71 3.30 -5.27 0.27
CA THR A 71 2.49 -6.50 0.23
C THR A 71 3.16 -7.61 -0.56
N ASN A 72 3.75 -7.30 -1.71
CA ASN A 72 4.30 -8.32 -2.61
C ASN A 72 5.34 -9.20 -1.89
N ILE A 73 6.15 -8.61 -1.02
CA ILE A 73 7.15 -9.34 -0.23
C ILE A 73 6.48 -10.29 0.76
N LEU A 74 5.41 -9.85 1.43
CA LEU A 74 4.62 -10.69 2.34
C LEU A 74 3.94 -11.85 1.59
N ILE A 75 3.51 -11.62 0.35
CA ILE A 75 2.89 -12.65 -0.49
C ILE A 75 3.91 -13.67 -0.99
N TYR A 76 5.07 -13.23 -1.49
CA TYR A 76 6.07 -14.14 -2.04
C TYR A 76 6.61 -15.14 -1.00
N ARG A 77 6.61 -14.78 0.29
CA ARG A 77 6.90 -15.70 1.39
C ARG A 77 6.07 -16.99 1.35
N PHE A 78 4.86 -16.95 0.81
CA PHE A 78 3.97 -18.10 0.75
C PHE A 78 3.76 -18.64 -0.67
N ASP A 79 4.32 -17.99 -1.71
CA ASP A 79 4.04 -18.35 -3.09
C ASP A 79 5.03 -19.38 -3.67
N PRO A 80 4.64 -20.68 -3.77
CA PRO A 80 5.52 -21.74 -4.24
C PRO A 80 5.86 -21.62 -5.73
N ARG A 81 5.17 -20.73 -6.48
CA ARG A 81 5.45 -20.50 -7.91
C ARG A 81 6.76 -19.73 -8.11
N PHE A 82 7.26 -19.04 -7.07
CA PHE A 82 8.45 -18.21 -7.14
C PHE A 82 9.45 -18.55 -6.01
N PRO A 83 10.07 -19.74 -6.03
CA PRO A 83 10.91 -20.22 -4.92
C PRO A 83 12.12 -19.32 -4.62
N GLU A 84 12.70 -18.68 -5.65
CA GLU A 84 13.81 -17.72 -5.47
C GLU A 84 13.34 -16.45 -4.75
N LYS A 85 12.18 -15.91 -5.14
CA LYS A 85 11.59 -14.75 -4.46
C LYS A 85 11.10 -15.10 -3.06
N GLN A 86 10.58 -16.30 -2.86
CA GLN A 86 10.19 -16.81 -1.55
C GLN A 86 11.39 -16.82 -0.60
N THR A 87 12.50 -17.45 -1.02
CA THR A 87 13.74 -17.49 -0.24
C THR A 87 14.23 -16.08 0.10
N ARG A 88 14.24 -15.18 -0.89
CA ARG A 88 14.70 -13.82 -0.69
C ARG A 88 13.77 -13.00 0.23
N ALA A 89 12.46 -13.18 0.12
CA ALA A 89 11.48 -12.55 1.00
C ALA A 89 11.62 -13.06 2.44
N ASP A 90 11.80 -14.37 2.63
CA ASP A 90 12.03 -14.97 3.94
C ASP A 90 13.31 -14.44 4.60
N GLU A 91 14.41 -14.35 3.85
CA GLU A 91 15.66 -13.76 4.34
C GLU A 91 15.47 -12.32 4.78
N LEU A 92 14.90 -11.48 3.91
CA LEU A 92 14.65 -10.06 4.18
C LEU A 92 13.78 -9.87 5.44
N LEU A 93 12.68 -10.61 5.54
CA LEU A 93 11.76 -10.52 6.67
C LEU A 93 12.41 -11.02 7.97
N ARG A 94 13.19 -12.11 7.91
CA ARG A 94 13.89 -12.65 9.07
C ARG A 94 14.97 -11.69 9.58
N GLU A 95 15.77 -11.12 8.70
CA GLU A 95 16.76 -10.09 9.04
C GLU A 95 16.08 -8.87 9.67
N GLY A 96 14.96 -8.43 9.08
CA GLY A 96 14.23 -7.29 9.60
C GLY A 96 13.55 -7.49 10.95
N ILE A 97 13.17 -8.73 11.30
CA ILE A 97 12.72 -9.06 12.66
C ILE A 97 13.89 -9.01 13.63
N MET A 98 15.03 -9.62 13.28
CA MET A 98 16.20 -9.71 14.16
C MET A 98 16.79 -8.34 14.47
N ASP A 99 16.81 -7.44 13.49
CA ASP A 99 17.42 -6.12 13.61
C ASP A 99 16.40 -5.02 13.95
N GLU A 100 15.10 -5.36 14.06
CA GLU A 100 13.97 -4.43 14.23
C GLU A 100 13.91 -3.33 13.13
N THR A 101 14.25 -3.70 11.90
CA THR A 101 14.42 -2.75 10.76
C THR A 101 13.27 -2.77 9.77
N ILE A 102 12.22 -3.55 10.00
CA ILE A 102 11.06 -3.61 9.10
C ILE A 102 9.81 -3.03 9.77
N VAL A 103 9.15 -2.15 9.03
CA VAL A 103 7.83 -1.61 9.33
C VAL A 103 6.86 -2.09 8.26
N VAL A 104 5.67 -2.53 8.67
CA VAL A 104 4.63 -3.00 7.76
C VAL A 104 3.47 -2.00 7.75
N PRO A 105 3.04 -1.47 6.60
CA PRO A 105 1.84 -0.64 6.55
C PRO A 105 0.61 -1.51 6.74
N HIS A 106 -0.41 -1.02 7.45
CA HIS A 106 -1.65 -1.78 7.66
C HIS A 106 -2.29 -2.23 6.34
N GLN A 107 -2.08 -1.45 5.28
CA GLN A 107 -2.59 -1.73 3.95
C GLN A 107 -2.01 -3.03 3.42
N ALA A 108 -0.74 -3.33 3.72
CA ALA A 108 -0.11 -4.58 3.32
C ALA A 108 -0.72 -5.79 4.01
N ILE A 109 -1.18 -5.66 5.25
CA ILE A 109 -1.92 -6.72 5.95
C ILE A 109 -3.28 -6.99 5.29
N ILE A 110 -4.03 -5.93 4.95
CA ILE A 110 -5.33 -6.06 4.28
C ILE A 110 -5.17 -6.70 2.91
N GLU A 111 -4.21 -6.21 2.13
CA GLU A 111 -3.93 -6.74 0.79
C GLU A 111 -3.39 -8.16 0.84
N PHE A 112 -2.56 -8.50 1.84
CA PHE A 112 -2.09 -9.86 2.07
C PHE A 112 -3.24 -10.85 2.22
N VAL A 113 -4.18 -10.58 3.14
CA VAL A 113 -5.34 -11.46 3.35
C VAL A 113 -6.17 -11.60 2.08
N ALA A 114 -6.40 -10.48 1.37
CA ALA A 114 -7.18 -10.49 0.13
C ALA A 114 -6.49 -11.26 -1.01
N ALA A 115 -5.16 -11.15 -1.13
CA ALA A 115 -4.40 -11.80 -2.18
C ALA A 115 -4.12 -13.28 -1.88
N ALA A 116 -3.79 -13.62 -0.63
CA ALA A 116 -3.49 -15.00 -0.23
C ALA A 116 -4.72 -15.93 -0.34
N THR A 117 -5.92 -15.40 -0.10
CA THR A 117 -7.20 -16.15 -0.18
C THR A 117 -7.83 -16.10 -1.58
N LYS A 118 -7.22 -15.37 -2.52
CA LYS A 118 -7.75 -15.23 -3.88
C LYS A 118 -7.62 -16.56 -4.62
N PRO A 119 -8.67 -17.01 -5.34
CA PRO A 119 -8.57 -18.19 -6.19
C PRO A 119 -7.50 -18.04 -7.27
N ILE A 120 -6.64 -19.05 -7.41
CA ILE A 120 -5.56 -19.07 -8.41
C ILE A 120 -6.02 -19.85 -9.65
N ALA A 121 -5.62 -19.39 -10.83
CA ALA A 121 -5.83 -20.12 -12.08
C ALA A 121 -5.12 -21.49 -12.01
N GLY A 122 -5.88 -22.57 -12.09
CA GLY A 122 -5.38 -23.94 -11.85
C GLY A 122 -6.00 -24.63 -10.63
N GLY A 123 -6.79 -23.89 -9.83
CA GLY A 123 -7.50 -24.42 -8.67
C GLY A 123 -6.75 -24.15 -7.36
N GLY A 124 -7.52 -23.95 -6.29
CA GLY A 124 -6.99 -23.62 -4.97
C GLY A 124 -6.80 -22.12 -4.73
N GLN A 125 -6.09 -21.83 -3.65
CA GLN A 125 -5.74 -20.52 -3.11
C GLN A 125 -4.34 -20.65 -2.50
N LEU A 126 -3.65 -19.54 -2.27
CA LEU A 126 -2.31 -19.59 -1.69
C LEU A 126 -2.36 -20.13 -0.25
N LEU A 127 -3.31 -19.60 0.51
CA LEU A 127 -3.63 -20.00 1.88
C LEU A 127 -5.14 -20.11 2.01
N SER A 128 -5.61 -21.02 2.87
CA SER A 128 -6.99 -20.96 3.35
C SER A 128 -7.28 -19.64 4.06
N VAL A 129 -8.56 -19.29 4.22
CA VAL A 129 -8.95 -18.07 4.93
C VAL A 129 -8.44 -18.13 6.38
N GLU A 130 -8.55 -19.30 7.02
CA GLU A 130 -8.07 -19.53 8.38
C GLU A 130 -6.55 -19.37 8.49
N GLU A 131 -5.79 -19.94 7.55
CA GLU A 131 -4.33 -19.76 7.50
C GLU A 131 -3.95 -18.31 7.25
N ALA A 132 -4.57 -17.63 6.28
CA ALA A 132 -4.26 -16.23 5.96
C ALA A 132 -4.54 -15.29 7.15
N LEU A 133 -5.64 -15.52 7.90
CA LEU A 133 -5.95 -14.73 9.09
C LEU A 133 -4.96 -14.97 10.22
N ARG A 134 -4.56 -16.23 10.43
CA ARG A 134 -3.53 -16.58 11.42
C ARG A 134 -2.19 -15.94 11.06
N GLU A 135 -1.75 -16.06 9.81
CA GLU A 135 -0.50 -15.45 9.34
C GLU A 135 -0.55 -13.92 9.43
N ALA A 136 -1.71 -13.29 9.14
CA ALA A 136 -1.87 -11.86 9.33
C ALA A 136 -1.73 -11.44 10.81
N GLU A 137 -2.28 -12.22 11.74
CA GLU A 137 -2.08 -11.99 13.18
C GLU A 137 -0.62 -12.17 13.59
N ASP A 138 0.05 -13.20 13.09
CA ASP A 138 1.46 -13.44 13.34
C ASP A 138 2.36 -12.32 12.78
N LEU A 139 2.03 -11.77 11.60
CA LEU A 139 2.70 -10.60 11.03
C LEU A 139 2.50 -9.35 11.91
N MET A 140 1.28 -9.12 12.42
CA MET A 140 1.01 -7.99 13.32
C MET A 140 1.73 -8.13 14.67
N ASN A 141 1.99 -9.35 15.13
CA ASN A 141 2.73 -9.62 16.36
C ASN A 141 4.25 -9.50 16.21
N GLN A 142 4.78 -9.82 15.02
CA GLN A 142 6.22 -9.81 14.74
C GLN A 142 6.75 -8.47 14.25
N PHE A 143 5.92 -7.69 13.55
CA PHE A 143 6.33 -6.44 12.94
C PHE A 143 5.61 -5.24 13.54
N ARG A 144 6.31 -4.10 13.56
CA ARG A 144 5.65 -2.83 13.84
C ARG A 144 4.71 -2.48 12.69
N VAL A 145 3.40 -2.55 12.93
CA VAL A 145 2.39 -2.15 11.96
C VAL A 145 2.05 -0.67 12.09
N VAL A 146 1.96 0.03 10.95
CA VAL A 146 1.62 1.46 10.90
C VAL A 146 0.32 1.71 10.16
N TYR A 147 -0.53 2.55 10.76
CA TYR A 147 -1.87 2.90 10.25
C TYR A 147 -1.86 4.28 9.60
N PRO A 148 -2.73 4.53 8.61
CA PRO A 148 -2.78 5.79 7.90
C PRO A 148 -3.31 6.86 8.84
N THR A 149 -2.71 8.03 8.75
CA THR A 149 -3.20 9.25 9.38
C THR A 149 -3.73 10.18 8.29
N GLU A 150 -4.31 11.31 8.69
CA GLU A 150 -4.57 12.40 7.74
C GLU A 150 -3.26 12.85 7.03
N GLY A 151 -2.14 12.84 7.75
CA GLY A 151 -0.81 13.14 7.22
C GLY A 151 -0.40 12.17 6.11
N THR A 152 -0.62 10.86 6.29
CA THR A 152 -0.37 9.84 5.26
C THR A 152 -1.13 10.16 3.97
N VAL A 153 -2.43 10.44 4.08
CA VAL A 153 -3.28 10.72 2.91
C VAL A 153 -2.86 12.01 2.20
N ARG A 154 -2.53 13.06 2.96
CA ARG A 154 -2.07 14.34 2.38
C ARG A 154 -0.71 14.21 1.72
N ALA A 155 0.20 13.41 2.29
CA ALA A 155 1.47 13.08 1.66
C ALA A 155 1.25 12.31 0.34
N ALA A 156 0.31 11.36 0.30
CA ALA A 156 -0.02 10.64 -0.94
C ALA A 156 -0.45 11.57 -2.08
N PHE A 157 -1.20 12.64 -1.80
CA PHE A 157 -1.53 13.66 -2.82
C PHE A 157 -0.26 14.29 -3.43
N LEU A 158 0.74 14.59 -2.60
CA LEU A 158 2.03 15.09 -3.07
C LEU A 158 2.76 14.03 -3.91
N GLY A 159 2.69 12.76 -3.51
CA GLY A 159 3.28 11.64 -4.27
C GLY A 159 2.72 11.55 -5.69
N VAL A 160 1.40 11.64 -5.84
CA VAL A 160 0.74 11.67 -7.15
C VAL A 160 1.17 12.90 -7.96
N MET A 161 1.19 14.09 -7.35
CA MET A 161 1.47 15.33 -8.07
C MET A 161 2.95 15.51 -8.45
N LEU A 162 3.88 15.21 -7.54
CA LEU A 162 5.31 15.48 -7.70
C LEU A 162 6.03 14.35 -8.44
N TYR A 163 5.63 13.12 -8.17
CA TYR A 163 6.34 11.93 -8.65
C TYR A 163 5.54 11.15 -9.70
N GLN A 164 4.29 11.53 -9.96
CA GLN A 164 3.39 10.85 -10.90
C GLN A 164 3.19 9.37 -10.54
N LEU A 165 3.25 9.06 -9.25
CA LEU A 165 2.94 7.73 -8.75
C LEU A 165 1.45 7.44 -8.95
N SER A 166 1.12 6.16 -9.13
CA SER A 166 -0.28 5.74 -9.07
C SER A 166 -0.85 6.04 -7.68
N TRP A 167 -2.18 6.06 -7.53
CA TRP A 167 -2.79 6.35 -6.24
C TRP A 167 -2.32 5.40 -5.13
N PHE A 168 -2.25 4.10 -5.42
CA PHE A 168 -1.84 3.09 -4.45
C PHE A 168 -0.34 3.18 -4.13
N ASP A 169 0.51 3.38 -5.15
CA ASP A 169 1.95 3.58 -4.97
C ASP A 169 2.24 4.84 -4.16
N ALA A 170 1.54 5.94 -4.45
CA ALA A 170 1.67 7.19 -3.71
C ALA A 170 1.27 7.02 -2.24
N HIS A 171 0.23 6.22 -1.98
CA HIS A 171 -0.22 5.93 -0.63
C HIS A 171 0.78 5.05 0.13
N LEU A 172 1.35 4.03 -0.53
CA LEU A 172 2.40 3.19 0.04
C LEU A 172 3.67 4.01 0.36
N TRP A 173 4.13 4.81 -0.60
CA TRP A 173 5.26 5.73 -0.42
C TRP A 173 5.03 6.71 0.74
N ALA A 174 3.81 7.23 0.89
CA ALA A 174 3.47 8.18 1.94
C ALA A 174 3.62 7.63 3.36
N TYR A 175 3.41 6.32 3.58
CA TYR A 175 3.70 5.71 4.89
C TYR A 175 5.15 5.87 5.29
N ALA A 176 6.06 5.64 4.34
CA ALA A 176 7.50 5.75 4.54
C ALA A 176 7.92 7.22 4.72
N ASP A 177 7.47 8.10 3.84
CA ASP A 177 7.86 9.52 3.85
C ASP A 177 7.39 10.23 5.14
N GLU A 178 6.13 10.05 5.54
CA GLU A 178 5.57 10.67 6.76
C GLU A 178 6.33 10.25 8.03
N ARG A 179 6.88 9.03 8.06
CA ARG A 179 7.59 8.47 9.21
C ARG A 179 9.10 8.63 9.12
N GLY A 180 9.61 9.23 8.05
CA GLY A 180 11.04 9.40 7.84
C GLY A 180 11.79 8.09 7.61
N LEU A 181 11.10 7.05 7.10
CA LEU A 181 11.75 5.80 6.70
C LEU A 181 12.52 6.05 5.41
N ASP A 182 13.77 5.60 5.34
CA ASP A 182 14.64 5.90 4.19
C ASP A 182 14.49 4.92 3.03
N THR A 183 13.84 3.78 3.28
CA THR A 183 13.76 2.65 2.36
C THR A 183 12.32 2.16 2.25
N LEU A 184 11.88 1.91 1.02
CA LEU A 184 10.66 1.19 0.69
C LEU A 184 11.06 -0.07 -0.11
N TRP A 185 10.86 -1.23 0.48
CA TRP A 185 11.09 -2.52 -0.16
C TRP A 185 9.87 -2.88 -1.00
N THR A 186 10.01 -2.90 -2.33
CA THR A 186 8.90 -3.06 -3.27
C THR A 186 9.40 -3.49 -4.64
N GLU A 187 8.65 -4.36 -5.31
CA GLU A 187 8.88 -4.76 -6.70
C GLU A 187 8.27 -3.77 -7.71
N ASP A 188 7.22 -3.04 -7.31
CA ASP A 188 6.38 -2.27 -8.24
C ASP A 188 6.97 -0.89 -8.60
N PHE A 189 8.04 -0.48 -7.92
CA PHE A 189 8.73 0.78 -8.20
C PHE A 189 10.04 0.55 -8.96
N GLN A 190 10.49 1.62 -9.62
CA GLN A 190 11.84 1.65 -10.18
C GLN A 190 12.90 1.46 -9.08
N HIS A 191 13.66 0.37 -9.15
CA HIS A 191 14.74 0.07 -8.21
C HIS A 191 15.77 1.21 -8.14
N GLY A 192 16.20 1.54 -6.92
CA GLY A 192 17.21 2.55 -6.62
C GLY A 192 16.73 4.00 -6.71
N ARG A 193 15.52 4.25 -7.24
CA ARG A 193 14.96 5.60 -7.37
C ARG A 193 14.64 6.18 -5.98
N ARG A 194 14.73 7.51 -5.87
CA ARG A 194 14.43 8.25 -4.65
C ARG A 194 13.25 9.19 -4.87
N TYR A 195 12.31 9.14 -3.95
CA TYR A 195 11.09 9.95 -3.88
C TYR A 195 11.09 10.67 -2.53
N GLY A 196 11.49 11.94 -2.54
CA GLY A 196 11.72 12.68 -1.30
C GLY A 196 12.85 12.05 -0.46
N GLY A 197 12.55 11.71 0.78
CA GLY A 197 13.49 11.02 1.68
C GLY A 197 13.63 9.51 1.40
N VAL A 198 12.69 8.92 0.67
CA VAL A 198 12.50 7.47 0.56
C VAL A 198 13.18 6.93 -0.70
N ARG A 199 14.03 5.91 -0.57
CA ARG A 199 14.59 5.13 -1.67
C ARG A 199 13.78 3.85 -1.86
N THR A 200 13.41 3.54 -3.10
CA THR A 200 12.75 2.28 -3.44
C THR A 200 13.79 1.22 -3.78
N ILE A 201 13.70 0.07 -3.14
CA ILE A 201 14.59 -1.07 -3.38
C ILE A 201 13.72 -2.28 -3.72
N ASP A 202 13.91 -2.78 -4.93
CA ASP A 202 13.43 -4.11 -5.30
C ASP A 202 14.39 -5.16 -4.72
N PRO A 203 13.95 -5.97 -3.73
CA PRO A 203 14.81 -6.97 -3.09
C PRO A 203 15.07 -8.19 -3.98
N PHE A 204 14.32 -8.34 -5.08
CA PHE A 204 14.41 -9.47 -6.00
C PHE A 204 15.32 -9.18 -7.20
N GLN A 205 15.78 -7.93 -7.35
CA GLN A 205 16.86 -7.63 -8.28
C GLN A 205 18.19 -8.08 -7.67
N THR A 206 18.88 -8.97 -8.38
CA THR A 206 20.29 -9.22 -8.13
C THR A 206 21.03 -7.90 -8.32
N SER A 207 21.61 -7.36 -7.24
CA SER A 207 22.50 -6.21 -7.37
C SER A 207 23.60 -6.60 -8.35
N PRO A 208 23.88 -5.82 -9.41
CA PRO A 208 25.18 -5.90 -10.05
C PRO A 208 26.16 -5.42 -8.99
N ASP A 209 27.01 -6.33 -8.51
CA ASP A 209 28.12 -6.01 -7.61
C ASP A 209 28.81 -4.71 -8.06
N HIS A 210 28.99 -3.77 -7.14
CA HIS A 210 29.89 -2.63 -7.27
C HIS A 210 30.77 -2.53 -6.04
#